data_AF-K1SMB3-F1
#
_entry.id   AF-K1SMB3-F1
#
_cell.length_a   1.000
_cell.length_b   1.000
_cell.length_c   1.000
_cell.angle_alpha   90.00
_cell.angle_beta   90.00
_cell.angle_gamma   90.00
#
_symmetry.space_group_name_H-M   'P 1'
#
loop_
_entity.id
_entity.type
_entity.pdbx_description
1 polymer ?
#
loop_
_entity_poly.entity_id
_entity_poly.type
_entity_poly.pdbx_seq_one_letter_code
_entity_poly.pdbx_strand_id
1 'polypeptide(L)'
;MIKVQKIFVMAALVLIPSVSFAQKVNILTEKTASNREQYAAEYLQKKLNRLGFPTVVNGKKGEYRISLSQAKDTAGLKKEGFSWTRKGKKIQLQGNDGSGVIYGCNEIAEYV
;
A
#
# COMPACT_ATOMS: atom_id res chain seq x y z
N MET A 1 47.58 24.83 7.62
CA MET A 1 46.99 23.68 6.89
C MET A 1 45.70 23.09 7.50
N ILE A 2 45.27 23.47 8.71
CA ILE A 2 44.10 22.89 9.41
C ILE A 2 42.72 23.36 8.85
N LYS A 3 42.65 24.55 8.22
CA LYS A 3 41.38 25.14 7.74
C LYS A 3 40.77 24.43 6.51
N VAL A 4 41.61 23.97 5.58
CA VAL A 4 41.15 23.33 4.32
C VAL A 4 40.68 21.90 4.56
N GLN A 5 41.33 21.15 5.45
CA GLN A 5 40.88 19.80 5.84
C GLN A 5 39.49 19.82 6.48
N LYS A 6 39.17 20.82 7.31
CA LYS A 6 37.83 20.94 7.92
C LYS A 6 36.73 21.24 6.89
N ILE A 7 37.04 21.99 5.84
CA ILE A 7 36.11 22.29 4.73
C ILE A 7 35.84 21.02 3.91
N PHE A 8 36.86 20.21 3.63
CA PHE A 8 36.68 18.93 2.93
C PHE A 8 35.86 17.91 3.75
N VAL A 9 36.02 17.87 5.07
CA VAL A 9 35.21 17.01 5.95
C VAL A 9 33.74 17.47 6.02
N MET A 10 33.50 18.79 6.04
CA MET A 10 32.13 19.34 5.97
C MET A 10 31.44 19.06 4.63
N ALA A 11 32.17 19.14 3.51
CA ALA A 11 31.64 18.83 2.19
C ALA A 11 31.34 17.34 2.00
N ALA A 12 32.11 16.44 2.64
CA ALA A 12 31.88 15.00 2.60
C ALA A 12 30.65 14.56 3.42
N LEU A 13 30.27 15.30 4.47
CA LEU A 13 29.10 14.98 5.31
C LEU A 13 27.75 15.32 4.64
N VAL A 14 27.77 16.23 3.65
CA VAL A 14 26.56 16.67 2.91
C VAL A 14 26.19 15.68 1.79
N LEU A 15 27.05 14.70 1.49
CA LEU A 15 26.89 13.73 0.40
C LEU A 15 26.35 12.36 0.86
N ILE A 16 25.64 12.29 1.98
CA ILE A 16 24.84 11.09 2.28
C ILE A 16 23.50 11.26 1.57
N PRO A 17 23.28 10.71 0.37
CA PRO A 17 21.92 10.54 -0.10
C PRO A 17 21.23 9.66 0.92
N SER A 18 20.22 10.21 1.59
CA SER A 18 19.26 9.44 2.36
C SER A 18 18.55 8.51 1.37
N VAL A 19 19.13 7.35 1.13
CA VAL A 19 18.50 6.24 0.42
C VAL A 19 17.35 5.73 1.28
N SER A 20 16.22 6.43 1.21
CA SER A 20 14.96 5.92 1.72
C SER A 20 14.59 4.71 0.86
N PHE A 21 14.91 3.51 1.35
CA PHE A 21 14.43 2.27 0.76
C PHE A 21 12.90 2.29 0.82
N ALA A 22 12.25 2.62 -0.30
CA ALA A 22 10.81 2.63 -0.39
C ALA A 22 10.28 1.21 -0.11
N GLN A 23 9.54 1.05 0.99
CA GLN A 23 9.15 -0.26 1.49
C GLN A 23 8.11 -0.87 0.55
N LYS A 24 8.44 -2.04 -0.03
CA LYS A 24 7.59 -2.71 -1.02
C LYS A 24 6.27 -3.18 -0.43
N VAL A 25 5.16 -2.79 -1.06
CA VAL A 25 3.80 -3.19 -0.70
C VAL A 25 3.31 -4.32 -1.59
N ASN A 26 2.73 -5.35 -0.99
CA ASN A 26 2.11 -6.47 -1.70
C ASN A 26 0.59 -6.41 -1.51
N ILE A 27 -0.14 -6.25 -2.61
CA ILE A 27 -1.60 -6.24 -2.63
C ILE A 27 -2.06 -7.64 -2.99
N LEU A 28 -2.90 -8.25 -2.15
CA LEU A 28 -3.40 -9.60 -2.34
C LEU A 28 -4.91 -9.57 -2.54
N THR A 29 -5.39 -10.30 -3.54
CA THR A 29 -6.81 -10.58 -3.75
C THR A 29 -7.12 -12.03 -3.37
N GLU A 30 -8.39 -12.37 -3.20
CA GLU A 30 -8.81 -13.77 -3.07
C GLU A 30 -8.53 -14.56 -4.36
N LYS A 31 -8.41 -15.89 -4.25
CA LYS A 31 -8.25 -16.78 -5.42
C LYS A 31 -9.44 -16.70 -6.38
N THR A 32 -10.63 -16.48 -5.83
CA THR A 32 -11.90 -16.32 -6.55
C THR A 32 -12.34 -14.85 -6.53
N ALA A 33 -11.38 -13.92 -6.64
CA ALA A 33 -11.64 -12.50 -6.64
C ALA A 33 -12.62 -12.10 -7.76
N SER A 34 -13.57 -11.23 -7.44
CA SER A 34 -14.47 -10.67 -8.44
C SER A 34 -13.73 -9.70 -9.37
N ASN A 35 -14.27 -9.42 -10.56
CA ASN A 35 -13.70 -8.42 -11.47
C ASN A 35 -13.54 -7.05 -10.79
N ARG A 36 -14.43 -6.71 -9.87
CA ARG A 36 -14.36 -5.45 -9.10
C ARG A 36 -13.26 -5.47 -8.04
N GLU A 37 -13.03 -6.60 -7.39
CA GLU A 37 -11.90 -6.77 -6.47
C GLU A 37 -10.54 -6.70 -7.21
N GLN A 38 -10.43 -7.35 -8.37
CA GLN A 38 -9.24 -7.26 -9.22
C GLN A 38 -8.99 -5.82 -9.69
N TYR A 39 -10.03 -5.14 -10.16
CA TYR A 39 -9.96 -3.73 -10.52
C TYR A 39 -9.51 -2.85 -9.33
N ALA A 40 -10.06 -3.08 -8.14
CA ALA A 40 -9.67 -2.35 -6.94
C ALA A 40 -8.18 -2.54 -6.59
N ALA A 41 -7.66 -3.77 -6.77
CA ALA A 41 -6.24 -4.06 -6.57
C ALA A 41 -5.33 -3.29 -7.55
N GLU A 42 -5.68 -3.26 -8.83
CA GLU A 42 -4.95 -2.49 -9.84
C GLU A 42 -5.04 -0.99 -9.61
N TYR A 43 -6.21 -0.50 -9.21
CA TYR A 43 -6.44 0.90 -8.85
C TYR A 43 -5.53 1.31 -7.69
N LEU A 44 -5.51 0.52 -6.61
CA LEU A 44 -4.68 0.76 -5.44
C LEU A 44 -3.19 0.69 -5.78
N GLN A 45 -2.77 -0.29 -6.60
CA GLN A 45 -1.39 -0.37 -7.11
C GLN A 45 -0.98 0.92 -7.82
N LYS A 46 -1.80 1.43 -8.75
CA LYS A 46 -1.50 2.66 -9.50
C LYS A 46 -1.38 3.87 -8.56
N LYS A 47 -2.28 4.00 -7.58
CA LYS A 47 -2.29 5.12 -6.64
C LYS A 47 -1.06 5.09 -5.71
N LEU A 48 -0.74 3.92 -5.13
CA LEU A 48 0.45 3.75 -4.29
C LEU A 48 1.76 3.93 -5.06
N ASN A 49 1.85 3.43 -6.30
CA ASN A 49 3.03 3.66 -7.15
C ASN A 49 3.23 5.15 -7.43
N ARG A 50 2.15 5.91 -7.66
CA ARG A 50 2.21 7.37 -7.86
C ARG A 50 2.70 8.12 -6.61
N LEU A 51 2.43 7.57 -5.42
CA LEU A 51 2.93 8.10 -4.15
C LEU A 51 4.38 7.66 -3.84
N GLY A 52 5.02 6.90 -4.73
CA GLY A 52 6.40 6.45 -4.56
C GLY A 52 6.55 5.14 -3.79
N PHE A 53 5.45 4.45 -3.46
CA PHE A 53 5.49 3.12 -2.84
C PHE A 53 5.56 2.04 -3.93
N PRO A 54 6.64 1.25 -4.04
CA PRO A 54 6.72 0.19 -5.02
C PRO A 54 5.74 -0.93 -4.67
N THR A 55 4.81 -1.25 -5.57
CA THR A 55 3.73 -2.21 -5.31
C THR A 55 3.69 -3.38 -6.30
N VAL A 56 3.22 -4.53 -5.82
CA VAL A 56 2.92 -5.71 -6.65
C VAL A 56 1.57 -6.29 -6.27
N VAL A 57 0.77 -6.70 -7.26
CA VAL A 57 -0.50 -7.41 -7.05
C VAL A 57 -0.23 -8.92 -7.12
N ASN A 58 -0.73 -9.68 -6.15
CA ASN A 58 -0.60 -11.14 -6.05
C ASN A 58 0.84 -11.64 -6.18
N GLY A 59 1.81 -10.82 -5.74
CA GLY A 59 3.24 -11.13 -5.82
C GLY A 59 3.76 -11.89 -4.60
N LYS A 60 5.06 -12.23 -4.63
CA LYS A 60 5.78 -12.75 -3.45
C LYS A 60 5.80 -11.72 -2.32
N LYS A 61 5.87 -12.17 -1.05
CA LYS A 61 5.83 -11.36 0.19
C LYS A 61 6.59 -10.03 0.02
N GLY A 62 5.84 -8.91 0.06
CA GLY A 62 6.41 -7.59 0.34
C GLY A 62 6.53 -7.37 1.84
N GLU A 63 7.26 -6.34 2.26
CA GLU A 63 7.34 -5.99 3.68
C GLU A 63 5.98 -5.56 4.25
N TYR A 64 5.22 -4.82 3.44
CA TYR A 64 3.84 -4.45 3.73
C TYR A 64 2.89 -5.28 2.90
N ARG A 65 1.73 -5.57 3.48
CA ARG A 65 0.69 -6.36 2.84
C ARG A 65 -0.66 -5.70 2.99
N ILE A 66 -1.39 -5.60 1.89
CA ILE A 66 -2.78 -5.17 1.86
C ILE A 66 -3.57 -6.34 1.27
N SER A 67 -4.44 -6.95 2.07
CA SER A 67 -5.31 -8.03 1.63
C SER A 67 -6.70 -7.48 1.36
N LEU A 68 -7.19 -7.68 0.16
CA LEU A 68 -8.52 -7.28 -0.30
C LEU A 68 -9.41 -8.53 -0.34
N SER A 69 -10.64 -8.39 0.13
CA SER A 69 -11.67 -9.41 -0.06
C SER A 69 -13.04 -8.77 -0.22
N GLN A 70 -13.89 -9.45 -0.98
CA GLN A 70 -15.32 -9.18 -1.01
C GLN A 70 -16.05 -10.17 -0.10
N ALA A 71 -16.93 -9.69 0.78
CA ALA A 71 -17.77 -10.53 1.63
C ALA A 71 -18.64 -11.45 0.75
N LYS A 72 -18.73 -12.73 1.16
CA LYS A 72 -19.54 -13.75 0.46
C LYS A 72 -20.98 -13.80 0.95
N ASP A 73 -21.19 -13.35 2.19
CA ASP A 73 -22.48 -13.18 2.80
C ASP A 73 -22.63 -11.71 3.19
N THR A 74 -23.73 -11.09 2.78
CA THR A 74 -24.02 -9.67 3.01
C THR A 74 -24.68 -9.43 4.36
N ALA A 75 -24.70 -10.43 5.24
CA ALA A 75 -25.31 -10.42 6.57
C ALA A 75 -24.83 -9.24 7.44
N GLY A 76 -25.45 -8.07 7.26
CA GLY A 76 -25.42 -6.94 8.18
C GLY A 76 -24.64 -5.70 7.73
N LEU A 77 -23.89 -5.73 6.61
CA LEU A 77 -23.20 -4.53 6.11
C LEU A 77 -24.06 -3.78 5.08
N LYS A 78 -24.00 -2.44 5.11
CA LYS A 78 -24.69 -1.60 4.13
C LYS A 78 -24.11 -1.83 2.73
N LYS A 79 -24.95 -1.68 1.69
CA LYS A 79 -24.49 -1.69 0.29
C LYS A 79 -23.32 -0.71 0.13
N GLU A 80 -22.29 -1.11 -0.61
CA GLU A 80 -21.04 -0.35 -0.81
C GLU A 80 -20.22 -0.10 0.47
N GLY A 81 -20.67 -0.62 1.60
CA GLY A 81 -19.93 -0.56 2.85
C GLY A 81 -18.66 -1.40 2.80
N PHE A 82 -17.68 -1.00 3.59
CA PHE A 82 -16.44 -1.74 3.78
C PHE A 82 -15.95 -1.59 5.21
N SER A 83 -15.03 -2.46 5.59
CA SER A 83 -14.31 -2.37 6.84
C SER A 83 -12.86 -2.74 6.59
N TRP A 84 -11.94 -2.11 7.31
CA TRP A 84 -10.55 -2.52 7.27
C TRP A 84 -9.89 -2.43 8.64
N THR A 85 -8.85 -3.22 8.81
CA THR A 85 -8.04 -3.24 10.04
C THR A 85 -6.56 -3.23 9.68
N ARG A 86 -5.76 -2.66 10.59
CA ARG A 86 -4.29 -2.67 10.49
C ARG A 86 -3.68 -3.38 11.69
N LYS A 87 -2.80 -4.34 11.43
CA LYS A 87 -1.96 -5.00 12.43
C LYS A 87 -0.51 -4.98 11.97
N GLY A 88 0.27 -4.04 12.50
CA GLY A 88 1.66 -3.81 12.10
C GLY A 88 1.75 -3.45 10.61
N LYS A 89 2.52 -4.24 9.84
CA LYS A 89 2.71 -4.07 8.39
C LYS A 89 1.61 -4.72 7.52
N LYS A 90 0.49 -5.15 8.11
CA LYS A 90 -0.62 -5.80 7.42
C LYS A 90 -1.90 -4.98 7.52
N ILE A 91 -2.54 -4.74 6.39
CA ILE A 91 -3.89 -4.18 6.27
C ILE A 91 -4.79 -5.27 5.69
N GLN A 92 -5.98 -5.42 6.26
CA GLN A 92 -7.03 -6.29 5.73
C GLN A 92 -8.24 -5.42 5.43
N LEU A 93 -8.66 -5.36 4.17
CA LEU A 93 -9.85 -4.67 3.69
C LEU A 93 -10.88 -5.71 3.26
N GLN A 94 -12.08 -5.59 3.80
CA GLN A 94 -13.25 -6.33 3.35
C GLN A 94 -14.32 -5.35 2.87
N GLY A 95 -14.68 -5.44 1.58
CA GLY A 95 -15.86 -4.78 1.04
C GLY A 95 -17.08 -5.68 1.16
N ASN A 96 -18.23 -5.12 1.51
CA ASN A 96 -19.49 -5.86 1.52
C ASN A 96 -19.92 -6.29 0.11
N ASP A 97 -19.60 -5.47 -0.88
CA ASP A 97 -19.72 -5.77 -2.29
C ASP A 97 -18.47 -5.27 -3.04
N GLY A 98 -18.41 -5.52 -4.34
CA GLY A 98 -17.28 -5.10 -5.16
C GLY A 98 -17.06 -3.58 -5.17
N SER A 99 -18.11 -2.76 -4.98
CA SER A 99 -17.97 -1.31 -4.88
C SER A 99 -17.37 -0.90 -3.54
N GLY A 100 -17.74 -1.58 -2.45
CA GLY A 100 -17.14 -1.38 -1.13
C GLY A 100 -15.64 -1.68 -1.13
N VAL A 101 -15.19 -2.69 -1.88
CA VAL A 101 -13.73 -2.95 -2.04
C VAL A 101 -13.04 -1.77 -2.73
N ILE A 102 -13.67 -1.18 -3.76
CA ILE A 102 -13.12 -0.03 -4.48
C ILE A 102 -13.04 1.19 -3.57
N TYR A 103 -14.11 1.51 -2.84
CA TYR A 103 -14.13 2.65 -1.92
C TYR A 103 -13.15 2.49 -0.77
N GLY A 104 -13.04 1.29 -0.19
CA GLY A 104 -12.05 1.02 0.84
C GLY A 104 -10.61 1.09 0.33
N CYS A 105 -10.35 0.71 -0.92
CA CYS A 105 -9.04 0.94 -1.54
C CYS A 105 -8.73 2.43 -1.70
N ASN A 106 -9.74 3.24 -2.05
CA ASN A 106 -9.56 4.69 -2.12
C ASN A 106 -9.22 5.29 -0.76
N GLU A 107 -9.93 4.89 0.30
CA GLU A 107 -9.68 5.34 1.68
C GLU A 107 -8.28 4.95 2.13
N ILE A 108 -7.86 3.68 1.93
CA ILE A 108 -6.51 3.24 2.29
C ILE A 108 -5.47 4.11 1.60
N ALA A 109 -5.65 4.41 0.32
CA ALA A 109 -4.70 5.22 -0.44
C ALA A 109 -4.68 6.71 -0.07
N GLU A 110 -5.70 7.21 0.63
CA GLU A 110 -5.72 8.57 1.21
C GLU A 110 -5.13 8.60 2.62
N TYR A 111 -5.15 7.46 3.32
CA TYR A 111 -4.57 7.31 4.64
C TYR A 111 -3.03 7.19 4.62
N VAL A 112 -2.43 6.68 3.54
CA VAL A 112 -0.96 6.51 3.38
C VAL A 112 -0.30 7.76 2.82
#